data_AF-A0A4R3QEU6-F1
#
_entry.id   AF-A0A4R3QEU6-F1
#
_cell.length_a   1.000
_cell.length_b   1.000
_cell.length_c   1.000
_cell.angle_alpha   90.00
_cell.angle_beta   90.00
_cell.angle_gamma   90.00
#
_symmetry.space_group_name_H-M   'P 1'
#
loop_
_entity.id
_entity.type
_entity.pdbx_description
1 polymer ?
#
loop_
_entity_poly.entity_id
_entity_poly.type
_entity_poly.pdbx_seq_one_letter_code
_entity_poly.pdbx_strand_id
1 'polypeptide(L)' 'MTLFKRVRVLLIAAAVGISGLEVAEQLSIPMTDGIGIATPAEARVGRPLTPVSVAGVARRTVRRCAVGVYYC' A
#
# COMPACT_ATOMS: atom_id res chain seq x y z
N MET A 1 -4.90 30.79 25.56
CA MET A 1 -6.04 29.87 25.30
C MET A 1 -6.17 28.93 26.48
N THR A 2 -7.26 28.99 27.25
CA THR A 2 -7.40 28.21 28.48
C THR A 2 -7.32 26.71 28.19
N LEU A 3 -6.66 25.94 29.06
CA LEU A 3 -6.48 24.49 28.93
C LEU A 3 -7.82 23.78 28.67
N PHE A 4 -8.88 24.24 29.33
CA PHE A 4 -10.25 23.79 29.15
C PHE A 4 -10.79 23.95 27.72
N LYS A 5 -10.48 25.06 27.04
CA LYS A 5 -10.86 25.26 25.64
C LYS A 5 -10.11 24.30 24.72
N ARG A 6 -8.84 24.01 24.99
CA ARG A 6 -8.04 23.05 24.20
C ARG A 6 -8.54 21.62 24.36
N VAL A 7 -8.82 21.20 25.59
CA VAL A 7 -9.39 19.86 25.87
C VAL A 7 -10.75 19.71 25.19
N ARG A 8 -11.63 20.72 25.27
CA ARG A 8 -12.94 20.67 24.62
C ARG A 8 -12.84 20.59 23.10
N VAL A 9 -11.91 21.33 22.48
CA VAL A 9 -11.66 21.26 21.04
C VAL A 9 -11.12 19.90 20.62
N LEU A 10 -10.19 19.32 21.39
CA LEU A 10 -9.66 17.98 21.12
C LEU A 10 -10.73 16.90 21.20
N LEU A 11 -11.62 16.96 22.20
CA LEU A 11 -12.72 16.00 22.32
C LEU A 11 -13.70 16.08 21.15
N ILE A 12 -14.03 17.28 20.67
CA ILE A 12 -14.91 17.45 19.51
C ILE A 12 -14.21 16.92 18.24
N ALA A 13 -12.94 17.23 18.03
CA ALA A 13 -12.18 16.73 16.89
C ALA A 13 -12.07 15.20 16.88
N ALA A 14 -11.86 14.58 18.04
CA ALA A 14 -11.83 13.12 18.18
C ALA A 14 -13.20 12.48 17.86
N ALA A 15 -14.29 13.05 18.37
CA ALA A 15 -15.64 12.55 18.09
C ALA A 15 -16.00 12.64 16.60
N VAL A 16 -15.63 13.73 15.92
CA VAL A 16 -15.82 13.90 14.47
C VAL A 16 -14.93 12.95 13.67
N GLY A 17 -13.68 12.74 14.08
CA GLY A 17 -12.77 11.81 13.41
C GLY A 17 -13.23 10.35 13.48
N ILE A 18 -13.77 9.92 14.62
CA ILE A 18 -14.27 8.55 14.80
C ILE A 18 -15.58 8.35 14.03
N SER A 19 -16.52 9.30 14.11
CA SER A 19 -17.81 9.20 13.39
C SER A 19 -17.67 9.31 11.88
N GLY A 20 -16.71 10.09 11.37
CA GLY A 20 -16.42 10.19 9.94
C GLY A 20 -15.95 8.86 9.32
N LEU A 21 -15.32 7.99 10.12
CA LEU A 21 -14.81 6.70 9.65
C LEU A 21 -15.95 5.70 9.37
N GLU A 22 -16.93 5.63 10.26
CA GLU A 22 -18.12 4.78 10.13
C GLU A 22 -19.02 5.22 8.95
N VAL A 23 -19.16 6.54 8.76
CA VAL A 23 -19.95 7.11 7.65
C VAL A 23 -19.28 6.86 6.29
N ALA A 24 -17.95 6.81 6.23
CA ALA A 24 -17.24 6.47 5.00
C ALA A 24 -17.48 5.01 4.56
N GLU A 25 -17.58 4.09 5.53
CA GLU A 25 -17.89 2.69 5.28
C GLU A 25 -19.34 2.50 4.80
N GLN A 26 -20.30 3.17 5.45
CA GLN A 26 -21.72 3.08 5.09
C GLN A 26 -22.06 3.72 3.74
N LEU A 27 -21.30 4.76 3.34
CA LEU A 27 -21.45 5.41 2.04
C LEU A 27 -20.67 4.72 0.92
N SER A 28 -19.93 3.63 1.21
CA SER A 28 -19.12 2.90 0.23
C SER A 28 -18.28 3.83 -0.64
N ILE A 29 -17.79 4.93 -0.06
CA ILE A 29 -16.93 5.87 -0.76
C ILE A 29 -15.61 5.12 -0.97
N PRO A 30 -15.19 4.83 -2.22
CA PRO A 30 -13.96 4.11 -2.49
C PRO A 30 -12.80 5.08 -2.24
N MET A 31 -12.51 5.35 -0.97
CA MET A 31 -11.39 6.19 -0.52
C MET A 31 -10.06 5.41 -0.63
N THR A 32 -10.10 4.16 -1.06
CA THR A 32 -8.94 3.27 -1.21
C THR A 32 -8.23 3.40 -2.54
N ASP A 33 -8.83 4.04 -3.54
CA ASP A 33 -8.25 4.07 -4.89
C ASP A 33 -7.36 5.31 -5.14
N GLY A 34 -7.38 6.30 -4.24
CA GLY A 34 -6.72 7.59 -4.45
C GLY A 34 -5.78 8.08 -3.35
N ILE A 35 -5.81 7.52 -2.14
CA ILE A 35 -4.91 7.92 -1.05
C ILE A 35 -3.73 6.96 -1.03
N GLY A 36 -2.70 7.32 -1.80
CA GLY A 36 -1.52 6.51 -2.12
C GLY A 36 -0.64 6.11 -0.93
N ILE A 37 -1.14 5.21 -0.08
CA ILE A 37 -0.34 4.56 0.96
C ILE A 37 0.25 3.24 0.45
N ALA A 38 -0.43 2.54 -0.45
CA ALA A 38 0.15 1.54 -1.35
C ALA A 38 -0.93 1.13 -2.34
N THR A 39 -0.62 1.11 -3.64
CA THR A 39 -1.44 0.38 -4.60
C THR A 39 -1.39 -1.11 -4.22
N PRO A 40 -2.50 -1.85 -4.16
CA PRO A 40 -2.48 -3.29 -3.97
C PRO A 40 -1.74 -3.94 -5.15
N ALA A 41 -0.45 -4.21 -4.98
CA ALA A 41 0.37 -4.92 -5.94
C ALA A 41 0.21 -6.42 -5.71
N GLU A 42 -0.89 -7.00 -6.20
CA GLU A 42 -1.06 -8.45 -6.19
C GLU A 42 0.00 -9.11 -7.07
N ALA A 43 0.95 -9.82 -6.44
CA ALA A 43 1.86 -10.69 -7.16
C ALA A 43 1.10 -11.93 -7.65
N ARG A 44 0.63 -11.90 -8.90
CA ARG A 44 -0.09 -13.03 -9.52
C ARG A 44 0.86 -14.15 -9.91
N VAL A 45 1.00 -15.15 -9.03
CA VAL A 45 1.77 -16.37 -9.30
C VAL A 45 1.18 -17.10 -10.51
N GLY A 46 2.03 -17.48 -11.47
CA GLY A 46 1.63 -18.21 -12.68
C GLY A 46 1.59 -17.38 -13.95
N ARG A 47 1.80 -16.04 -13.88
CA ARG A 47 2.12 -15.28 -15.09
C ARG A 47 3.51 -15.69 -15.60
N PRO A 48 3.75 -15.72 -16.93
CA PRO A 48 5.03 -16.19 -17.49
C PRO A 48 6.28 -15.49 -16.92
N LEU A 49 6.12 -14.27 -16.41
CA LEU A 49 7.19 -13.44 -15.86
C LEU A 49 7.17 -13.30 -14.33
N THR A 50 6.22 -13.93 -13.62
CA THR A 50 6.23 -13.94 -12.16
C THR A 50 6.97 -15.17 -11.66
N PRO A 51 8.19 -14.99 -11.12
CA PRO A 51 9.00 -16.12 -10.69
C PRO A 51 8.42 -16.75 -9.42
N VAL A 52 8.34 -18.08 -9.43
CA VAL A 52 7.97 -18.86 -8.24
C VAL A 52 9.16 -18.99 -7.28
N SER A 53 10.39 -18.80 -7.77
CA SER A 53 11.61 -18.98 -6.99
C SER A 53 12.65 -17.89 -7.26
N VAL A 54 13.04 -17.17 -6.21
CA VAL A 54 14.11 -16.15 -6.24
C VAL A 54 15.46 -16.78 -6.64
N ALA A 55 15.78 -17.97 -6.11
CA ALA A 55 17.02 -18.67 -6.45
C ALA A 55 17.06 -19.10 -7.93
N GLY A 56 15.89 -19.40 -8.52
CA GLY A 56 15.77 -19.66 -9.96
C GLY A 56 16.04 -18.43 -10.81
N VAL A 57 15.50 -17.27 -10.40
CA VAL A 57 15.76 -15.97 -11.07
C VAL A 57 17.24 -15.65 -11.06
N ALA A 58 17.89 -15.72 -9.90
CA ALA A 58 19.32 -15.41 -9.78
C ALA A 58 20.17 -16.25 -10.74
N ARG A 59 19.95 -17.58 -10.80
CA ARG A 59 20.66 -18.46 -11.74
C ARG A 59 20.38 -18.12 -13.20
N ARG A 60 19.14 -17.76 -13.54
CA ARG A 60 18.75 -17.37 -14.91
C ARG A 60 19.41 -16.06 -15.31
N THR A 61 19.45 -15.08 -14.41
CA THR A 61 20.11 -13.80 -14.64
C THR A 61 21.61 -13.99 -14.84
N VAL A 62 22.30 -14.75 -13.96
CA VAL A 62 23.74 -15.04 -14.11
C VAL A 62 24.05 -15.70 -15.45
N ARG A 63 23.26 -16.71 -15.87
CA ARG A 63 23.43 -17.34 -17.18
C ARG A 63 23.22 -16.37 -18.34
N ARG A 64 22.24 -15.46 -18.24
CA ARG A 64 21.97 -14.43 -19.25
C ARG A 64 23.07 -13.38 -19.33
N CYS A 65 23.64 -12.98 -18.19
CA CYS A 65 24.84 -12.13 -18.14
C CYS A 65 26.02 -12.81 -18.86
N ALA A 66 26.27 -14.08 -18.54
CA ALA A 66 27.40 -14.83 -19.10
C ALA A 66 27.34 -14.98 -20.64
N VAL A 67 26.14 -15.03 -21.23
CA VAL A 67 25.93 -15.08 -22.68
C VAL A 67 25.69 -13.69 -23.31
N GLY A 68 25.94 -12.61 -22.56
CA GLY A 68 25.90 -11.23 -23.06
C GLY A 68 24.51 -10.66 -23.33
N VAL A 69 23.45 -11.26 -22.79
CA VAL A 69 22.06 -10.77 -22.98
C VAL A 69 21.80 -9.51 -22.15
N TYR A 70 22.48 -9.37 -21.01
CA TYR A 70 22.39 -8.20 -20.15
C TYR A 70 23.78 -7.62 -19.93
N TYR A 71 23.84 -6.30 -19.79
CA TYR A 71 25.00 -5.64 -19.20
C TYR A 71 25.00 -5.92 -17.71
N CYS A 72 25.89 -6.82 -17.36
CA CYS A 72 26.32 -7.17 -16.02
C CYS A 72 27.85 -7.01 -16.04
#